data_AF-R5ATS8-F1
#
_entry.id   AF-R5ATS8-F1
#
_cell.length_a   1.000
_cell.length_b   1.000
_cell.length_c   1.000
_cell.angle_alpha   90.00
_cell.angle_beta   90.00
_cell.angle_gamma   90.00
#
_symmetry.space_group_name_H-M   'P 1'
#
loop_
_entity.id
_entity.type
_entity.pdbx_description
1 polymer ?
#
loop_
_entity_poly.entity_id
_entity_poly.type
_entity_poly.pdbx_seq_one_letter_code
_entity_poly.pdbx_strand_id
1 'polypeptide(L)'
;MNNDLKNQVVYRGLTINGFAALILILILFAAAAGAFMLEGAMIIPGIILGIVALISLGGFVMLEPNQAIVLLFFGKYRGTMSRTGFYWLNPFLTSRKVSLRVNNLDVAPIKVNDKVGNPVLIGMVLVWRVKDTYRVCFDLDTSHGQSAQGFVAVQSDAALREVAGRYPYDEENGAGDEQLTLRSGGAQINEELEAKLNERLAMIGVEVLEARLNYLAYAPEIAAVMLRRQQASAIISAREKIVEGAVSMVKMALTSLEKDDVVKLDNDRRAAMVGNLLVVLCGDDAATPVVDASL
;
A
#
# COMPACT_ATOMS: atom_id res chain seq x y z
N MET A 1 -3.55 21.91 -10.56
CA MET A 1 -4.68 21.14 -9.97
C MET A 1 -5.58 20.64 -11.09
N ASN A 2 -5.52 19.33 -11.35
CA ASN A 2 -6.40 18.47 -12.15
C ASN A 2 -6.75 18.85 -13.61
N ASN A 3 -6.08 18.18 -14.55
CA ASN A 3 -6.55 18.03 -15.94
C ASN A 3 -7.07 16.60 -16.26
N ASP A 4 -7.22 15.74 -15.25
CA ASP A 4 -7.57 14.31 -15.43
C ASP A 4 -9.02 13.93 -15.06
N LEU A 5 -9.91 14.91 -14.85
CA LEU A 5 -11.34 14.65 -14.58
C LEU A 5 -12.20 14.59 -15.86
N LYS A 6 -11.60 14.29 -17.02
CA LYS A 6 -12.27 14.38 -18.35
C LYS A 6 -13.56 13.54 -18.49
N ASN A 7 -13.78 12.53 -17.65
CA ASN A 7 -14.91 11.60 -17.81
C ASN A 7 -16.03 11.73 -16.77
N GLN A 8 -15.84 12.52 -15.71
CA GLN A 8 -16.93 12.76 -14.74
C GLN A 8 -17.76 13.95 -15.15
N VAL A 9 -18.78 13.69 -15.96
CA VAL A 9 -19.81 14.69 -16.23
C VAL A 9 -20.71 14.75 -15.00
N VAL A 10 -20.65 15.88 -14.28
CA VAL A 10 -21.61 16.18 -13.22
C VAL A 10 -23.01 16.18 -13.84
N TYR A 11 -23.91 15.35 -13.31
CA TYR A 11 -25.27 15.28 -13.83
C TYR A 11 -25.97 16.65 -13.70
N ARG A 12 -26.25 17.28 -14.84
CA ARG A 12 -26.98 18.56 -14.95
C ARG A 12 -28.46 18.39 -15.34
N GLY A 13 -29.00 17.17 -15.26
CA GLY A 13 -30.42 16.96 -15.52
C GLY A 13 -31.32 17.60 -14.45
N LEU A 14 -32.62 17.63 -14.70
CA LEU A 14 -33.63 18.05 -13.72
C LEU A 14 -33.58 17.12 -12.49
N THR A 15 -32.86 17.52 -11.46
CA THR A 15 -32.94 16.92 -10.13
C THR A 15 -33.99 17.70 -9.36
N ILE A 16 -35.19 17.13 -9.22
CA ILE A 16 -36.22 17.73 -8.36
C ILE A 16 -35.91 17.32 -6.92
N ASN A 17 -36.04 18.25 -5.97
CA ASN A 17 -35.96 17.93 -4.55
C ASN A 17 -37.00 16.85 -4.24
N GLY A 18 -36.58 15.73 -3.67
CA GLY A 18 -37.44 14.56 -3.47
C GLY A 18 -38.68 14.89 -2.63
N PHE A 19 -38.60 15.85 -1.69
CA PHE A 19 -39.77 16.31 -0.94
C PHE A 19 -40.78 17.06 -1.81
N ALA A 20 -40.31 17.94 -2.71
CA ALA A 20 -41.16 18.64 -3.65
C ALA A 20 -41.82 17.68 -4.65
N ALA A 21 -41.06 16.69 -5.14
CA ALA A 21 -41.58 15.64 -6.00
C ALA A 21 -42.63 14.77 -5.28
N LEU A 22 -42.42 14.46 -4.00
CA LEU A 22 -43.37 13.71 -3.19
C LEU A 22 -44.70 14.45 -3.03
N ILE A 23 -44.66 15.76 -2.74
CA ILE A 23 -45.88 16.59 -2.67
C ILE A 23 -46.59 16.60 -4.04
N LEU A 24 -45.85 16.77 -5.13
CA LEU A 24 -46.42 16.79 -6.49
C LEU A 24 -47.06 15.44 -6.85
N ILE A 25 -46.45 14.31 -6.47
CA ILE A 25 -47.01 12.97 -6.67
C ILE A 25 -48.28 12.78 -5.85
N LEU A 26 -48.32 13.24 -4.59
CA LEU A 26 -49.53 13.20 -3.77
C LEU A 26 -50.68 14.03 -4.38
N ILE A 27 -50.38 15.22 -4.92
CA ILE A 27 -51.36 16.04 -5.63
C ILE A 27 -51.87 15.32 -6.89
N LEU A 28 -50.99 14.66 -7.65
CA LEU A 28 -51.38 13.86 -8.83
C LEU A 28 -52.29 12.69 -8.44
N PHE A 29 -52.01 11.99 -7.34
CA PHE A 29 -52.88 10.92 -6.83
C PHE A 29 -54.25 11.46 -6.38
N ALA A 30 -54.28 12.60 -5.68
CA ALA A 30 -55.53 13.24 -5.27
C ALA A 30 -56.36 13.71 -6.49
N ALA A 31 -55.70 14.28 -7.51
CA ALA A 31 -56.34 14.70 -8.75
C ALA A 31 -56.89 13.51 -9.55
N ALA A 32 -56.15 12.38 -9.61
CA ALA A 32 -56.62 11.16 -10.22
C ALA A 32 -57.88 10.63 -9.50
N ALA A 33 -57.84 10.55 -8.17
CA ALA A 33 -58.99 10.12 -7.36
C ALA A 33 -60.21 11.04 -7.53
N GLY A 34 -60.01 12.36 -7.57
CA GLY A 34 -61.08 13.34 -7.84
C GLY A 34 -61.68 13.18 -9.24
N ALA A 35 -60.86 12.89 -10.26
CA ALA A 35 -61.34 12.63 -11.61
C ALA A 35 -62.19 11.35 -11.72
N PHE A 36 -61.90 10.34 -10.89
CA PHE A 36 -62.74 9.14 -10.79
C PHE A 36 -64.12 9.41 -10.15
N MET A 37 -64.21 10.37 -9.23
CA MET A 37 -65.44 10.71 -8.52
C MET A 37 -66.42 11.58 -9.33
N LEU A 38 -65.94 12.27 -10.38
CA LEU A 38 -66.75 13.20 -11.18
C LEU A 38 -67.64 12.52 -12.24
N GLU A 39 -67.46 11.21 -12.49
CA GLU A 39 -68.16 10.37 -13.48
C GLU A 39 -68.15 10.92 -14.94
N GLY A 40 -68.30 10.05 -15.94
CA GLY A 40 -68.32 10.43 -17.37
C GLY A 40 -66.96 10.47 -18.08
N ALA A 41 -66.75 11.41 -19.01
CA ALA A 41 -65.57 11.47 -19.89
C ALA A 41 -64.21 11.67 -19.17
N MET A 42 -64.24 11.96 -17.87
CA MET A 42 -63.05 12.22 -17.03
C MET A 42 -62.38 10.94 -16.49
N ILE A 43 -62.97 9.76 -16.69
CA ILE A 43 -62.40 8.48 -16.24
C ILE A 43 -61.08 8.17 -16.97
N ILE A 44 -61.03 8.37 -18.29
CA ILE A 44 -59.83 8.11 -19.11
C ILE A 44 -58.63 8.96 -18.66
N PRO A 45 -58.74 10.31 -18.52
CA PRO A 45 -57.63 11.10 -18.00
C PRO A 45 -57.29 10.76 -16.54
N GLY A 46 -58.25 10.36 -15.71
CA GLY A 46 -58.02 9.86 -14.35
C GLY A 46 -57.14 8.60 -14.31
N ILE A 47 -57.39 7.62 -15.20
CA ILE A 47 -56.56 6.42 -15.34
C ILE A 47 -55.13 6.77 -15.78
N ILE A 48 -54.98 7.65 -16.77
CA ILE A 48 -53.67 8.08 -17.28
C ILE A 48 -52.87 8.78 -16.17
N LEU A 49 -53.50 9.70 -15.43
CA LEU A 49 -52.90 10.38 -14.29
C LEU A 49 -52.47 9.40 -13.19
N GLY A 50 -53.31 8.41 -12.89
CA GLY A 50 -53.00 7.36 -11.92
C GLY A 50 -51.78 6.52 -12.33
N ILE A 51 -51.68 6.12 -13.61
CA ILE A 51 -50.52 5.37 -14.12
C ILE A 51 -49.25 6.22 -14.06
N VAL A 52 -49.32 7.50 -14.43
CA VAL A 52 -48.18 8.42 -14.36
C VAL A 52 -47.72 8.61 -12.91
N ALA A 53 -48.65 8.76 -11.97
CA ALA A 53 -48.34 8.88 -10.55
C ALA A 53 -47.70 7.59 -10.00
N LEU A 54 -48.20 6.42 -10.42
CA LEU A 54 -47.64 5.12 -10.04
C LEU A 54 -46.20 4.93 -10.55
N ILE A 55 -45.94 5.23 -11.82
CA ILE A 55 -44.58 5.15 -12.40
C ILE A 55 -43.63 6.13 -11.69
N SER A 56 -44.14 7.32 -11.31
CA SER A 56 -43.34 8.33 -10.62
C SER A 56 -42.88 7.91 -9.22
N LEU A 57 -43.53 6.95 -8.56
CA LEU A 57 -43.07 6.44 -7.25
C LEU A 57 -41.71 5.72 -7.34
N GLY A 58 -41.34 5.15 -8.49
CA GLY A 58 -40.07 4.42 -8.66
C GLY A 58 -38.82 5.30 -8.76
N GLY A 59 -38.97 6.63 -8.78
CA GLY A 59 -37.89 7.58 -9.04
C GLY A 59 -37.12 8.06 -7.81
N PHE A 60 -37.53 7.70 -6.58
CA PHE A 60 -36.95 8.27 -5.37
C PHE A 60 -35.60 7.66 -5.02
N VAL A 61 -34.62 8.53 -4.77
CA VAL A 61 -33.27 8.13 -4.41
C VAL A 61 -32.73 9.03 -3.31
N MET A 62 -32.26 8.39 -2.23
CA MET A 62 -31.52 9.04 -1.15
C MET A 62 -30.02 8.83 -1.34
N LEU A 63 -29.26 9.92 -1.25
CA LEU A 63 -27.79 9.91 -1.33
C LEU A 63 -27.16 10.36 -0.02
N GLU A 64 -26.36 9.48 0.58
CA GLU A 64 -25.58 9.77 1.79
C GLU A 64 -24.30 10.55 1.48
N PRO A 65 -23.66 11.17 2.50
CA PRO A 65 -22.30 11.70 2.37
C PRO A 65 -21.31 10.64 1.90
N ASN A 66 -20.39 11.06 1.03
CA ASN A 66 -19.36 10.21 0.41
C ASN A 66 -19.92 9.02 -0.38
N GLN A 67 -21.10 9.20 -0.98
CA GLN A 67 -21.66 8.30 -1.98
C GLN A 67 -21.87 9.04 -3.30
N ALA A 68 -21.69 8.33 -4.39
CA ALA A 68 -22.00 8.79 -5.73
C ALA A 68 -22.98 7.83 -6.40
N ILE A 69 -23.81 8.38 -7.28
CA ILE A 69 -24.70 7.61 -8.14
C ILE A 69 -24.34 7.87 -9.59
N VAL A 70 -24.09 6.79 -10.32
CA VAL A 70 -23.90 6.79 -11.75
C VAL A 70 -25.24 6.58 -12.43
N LEU A 71 -25.61 7.50 -13.32
CA LEU A 71 -26.89 7.52 -14.00
C LEU A 71 -26.75 7.11 -15.47
N LEU A 72 -27.54 6.10 -15.84
CA LEU A 72 -27.65 5.58 -17.19
C LEU A 72 -29.07 5.84 -17.71
N PHE A 73 -29.18 6.39 -18.91
CA PHE A 73 -30.44 6.50 -19.63
C PHE A 73 -30.42 5.55 -20.81
N PHE A 74 -31.16 4.44 -20.73
CA PHE A 74 -31.17 3.39 -21.76
C PHE A 74 -29.76 2.99 -22.24
N GLY A 75 -28.87 2.67 -21.29
CA GLY A 75 -27.48 2.28 -21.57
C GLY A 75 -26.51 3.41 -21.90
N LYS A 76 -26.98 4.64 -22.12
CA LYS A 76 -26.10 5.80 -22.31
C LYS A 76 -25.79 6.47 -20.97
N TYR A 77 -24.50 6.64 -20.66
CA TYR A 77 -24.06 7.38 -19.48
C TYR A 77 -24.51 8.84 -19.56
N ARG A 78 -25.30 9.30 -18.57
CA ARG A 78 -25.81 10.69 -18.48
C ARG A 78 -25.01 11.54 -17.51
N GLY A 79 -24.28 10.93 -16.57
CA GLY A 79 -23.47 11.63 -15.58
C GLY A 79 -23.49 10.96 -14.21
N THR A 80 -22.72 11.54 -13.30
CA THR A 80 -22.62 11.12 -11.90
C THR A 80 -23.15 12.22 -10.97
N MET A 81 -23.89 11.82 -9.94
CA MET A 81 -24.40 12.70 -8.88
C MET A 81 -23.76 12.34 -7.54
N SER A 82 -23.11 13.31 -6.88
CA SER A 82 -22.46 13.15 -5.56
C SER A 82 -23.02 14.08 -4.48
N ARG A 83 -24.01 14.91 -4.83
CA ARG A 83 -24.61 15.87 -3.89
C ARG A 83 -25.55 15.13 -2.94
N THR A 84 -25.26 15.23 -1.65
CA THR A 84 -26.10 14.64 -0.60
C THR A 84 -27.51 15.19 -0.64
N GLY A 85 -28.48 14.35 -0.30
CA GLY A 85 -29.88 14.77 -0.21
C GLY A 85 -30.85 13.72 -0.72
N PHE A 86 -32.12 14.09 -0.68
CA PHE A 86 -33.22 13.29 -1.22
C PHE A 86 -33.64 13.87 -2.57
N TYR A 87 -33.55 13.06 -3.62
CA TYR A 87 -33.82 13.47 -4.99
C TYR A 87 -34.84 12.55 -5.63
N TRP A 88 -35.60 13.12 -6.56
CA TRP A 88 -36.41 12.35 -7.48
C TRP A 88 -35.73 12.35 -8.85
N LEU A 89 -35.50 11.14 -9.35
CA LEU A 89 -34.92 10.86 -10.66
C LEU A 89 -35.98 10.23 -11.55
N ASN A 90 -35.83 10.38 -12.86
CA ASN A 90 -36.72 9.73 -13.81
C ASN A 90 -36.64 8.20 -13.63
N PRO A 91 -37.76 7.48 -13.45
CA PRO A 91 -37.76 6.01 -13.25
C PRO A 91 -37.18 5.22 -14.43
N PHE A 92 -37.07 5.82 -15.62
CA PHE A 92 -36.38 5.22 -16.76
C PHE A 92 -34.85 5.34 -16.70
N LEU A 93 -34.30 5.99 -15.66
CA LEU A 93 -32.87 6.03 -15.39
C LEU A 93 -32.46 4.83 -14.55
N THR A 94 -31.47 4.08 -15.02
CA THR A 94 -30.79 3.09 -14.17
C THR A 94 -29.74 3.80 -13.34
N SER A 95 -29.85 3.72 -12.02
CA SER A 95 -28.89 4.29 -11.07
C SER A 95 -28.04 3.19 -10.44
N ARG A 96 -26.71 3.32 -10.48
CA ARG A 96 -25.79 2.48 -9.70
C ARG A 96 -25.13 3.30 -8.59
N LYS A 97 -25.28 2.86 -7.34
CA LYS A 97 -24.64 3.49 -6.17
C LYS A 97 -23.19 3.01 -6.05
N VAL A 98 -22.29 3.95 -5.78
CA VAL A 98 -20.88 3.67 -5.52
C VAL A 98 -20.44 4.47 -4.29
N SER A 99 -19.72 3.79 -3.41
CA SER A 99 -19.12 4.43 -2.25
C SER A 99 -17.84 5.15 -2.66
N LEU A 100 -17.71 6.42 -2.26
CA LEU A 100 -16.48 7.21 -2.35
C LEU A 100 -15.71 7.20 -1.03
N ARG A 101 -16.14 6.40 -0.06
CA ARG A 101 -15.47 6.27 1.25
C ARG A 101 -14.10 5.64 1.07
N VAL A 102 -13.21 5.96 2.01
CA VAL A 102 -11.90 5.33 2.11
C VAL A 102 -12.09 3.87 2.52
N ASN A 103 -11.40 2.97 1.83
CA ASN A 103 -11.37 1.54 2.13
C ASN A 103 -9.94 1.15 2.52
N ASN A 104 -9.84 0.26 3.51
CA ASN A 104 -8.59 -0.40 3.81
C ASN A 104 -8.58 -1.79 3.18
N LEU A 105 -7.45 -2.19 2.63
CA LEU A 105 -7.18 -3.55 2.17
C LEU A 105 -5.92 -4.05 2.86
N ASP A 106 -6.08 -5.09 3.67
CA ASP A 106 -4.98 -5.80 4.30
C ASP A 106 -4.62 -7.01 3.44
N VAL A 107 -3.44 -6.98 2.81
CA VAL A 107 -2.94 -8.08 1.99
C VAL A 107 -2.22 -9.07 2.89
N ALA A 108 -2.71 -10.31 2.92
CA ALA A 108 -2.10 -11.38 3.71
C ALA A 108 -0.64 -11.64 3.27
N PRO A 109 0.26 -12.03 4.20
CA PRO A 109 1.64 -12.33 3.85
C PRO A 109 1.74 -13.42 2.77
N ILE A 110 2.40 -13.10 1.67
CA ILE A 110 2.66 -14.02 0.55
C ILE A 110 4.14 -14.42 0.52
N LYS A 111 4.42 -15.67 0.13
CA LYS A 111 5.78 -16.15 -0.11
C LYS A 111 6.23 -15.71 -1.49
N VAL A 112 7.30 -14.92 -1.55
CA VAL A 112 7.91 -14.41 -2.78
C VAL A 112 9.41 -14.52 -2.66
N ASN A 113 10.12 -14.45 -3.78
CA ASN A 113 11.57 -14.38 -3.76
C ASN A 113 12.01 -12.93 -3.84
N ASP A 114 13.02 -12.56 -3.06
CA ASP A 114 13.70 -11.28 -3.19
C ASP A 114 14.58 -11.26 -4.46
N LYS A 115 15.27 -10.13 -4.71
CA LYS A 115 16.20 -9.99 -5.84
C LYS A 115 17.29 -11.07 -5.89
N VAL A 116 17.73 -11.58 -4.75
CA VAL A 116 18.82 -12.56 -4.62
C VAL A 116 18.28 -14.00 -4.73
N GLY A 117 16.95 -14.18 -4.68
CA GLY A 117 16.29 -15.47 -4.70
C GLY A 117 15.96 -16.03 -3.32
N ASN A 118 16.18 -15.26 -2.24
CA ASN A 118 15.79 -15.68 -0.89
C ASN A 118 14.27 -15.68 -0.77
N PRO A 119 13.65 -16.78 -0.31
CA PRO A 119 12.23 -16.80 -0.04
C PRO A 119 11.89 -15.94 1.18
N VAL A 120 11.05 -14.94 0.99
CA VAL A 120 10.58 -13.98 1.99
C VAL A 120 9.07 -13.97 2.05
N LEU A 121 8.53 -13.70 3.23
CA LEU A 121 7.12 -13.41 3.46
C LEU A 121 6.94 -11.91 3.50
N ILE A 122 6.11 -11.40 2.60
CA ILE A 122 5.82 -9.96 2.48
C ILE A 122 4.31 -9.72 2.54
N GLY A 123 3.91 -8.71 3.30
CA GLY A 123 2.53 -8.24 3.40
C GLY A 123 2.47 -6.72 3.26
N MET A 124 1.31 -6.20 2.91
CA MET A 124 1.08 -4.76 2.84
C MET A 124 -0.31 -4.37 3.35
N VAL A 125 -0.43 -3.11 3.74
CA VAL A 125 -1.69 -2.41 3.95
C VAL A 125 -1.85 -1.35 2.87
N LEU A 126 -3.04 -1.32 2.27
CA LEU A 126 -3.39 -0.39 1.20
C LEU A 126 -4.64 0.40 1.58
N VAL A 127 -4.49 1.72 1.67
CA VAL A 127 -5.61 2.65 1.86
C VAL A 127 -5.95 3.28 0.52
N TRP A 128 -7.18 3.11 0.07
CA TRP A 128 -7.62 3.56 -1.26
C TRP A 128 -9.04 4.10 -1.26
N ARG A 129 -9.37 4.87 -2.30
CA ARG A 129 -10.73 5.37 -2.54
C ARG A 129 -11.06 5.40 -4.03
N VAL A 130 -12.34 5.39 -4.36
CA VAL A 130 -12.81 5.57 -5.73
C VAL A 130 -12.72 7.05 -6.09
N LYS A 131 -11.95 7.37 -7.14
CA LYS A 131 -11.88 8.72 -7.72
C LYS A 131 -12.76 8.83 -8.95
N ASP A 132 -12.63 7.89 -9.89
CA ASP A 132 -13.48 7.81 -11.07
C ASP A 132 -14.61 6.77 -10.96
N THR A 133 -15.81 7.23 -10.60
CA THR A 133 -16.99 6.38 -10.47
C THR A 133 -17.43 5.72 -11.77
N TYR A 134 -17.16 6.34 -12.93
CA TYR A 134 -17.52 5.77 -14.23
C TYR A 134 -16.71 4.50 -14.49
N ARG A 135 -15.38 4.62 -14.42
CA ARG A 135 -14.46 3.52 -14.72
C ARG A 135 -14.68 2.33 -13.78
N VAL A 136 -14.83 2.58 -12.49
CA VAL A 136 -15.09 1.52 -11.50
C VAL A 136 -16.39 0.75 -11.79
N CYS A 137 -17.40 1.41 -12.38
CA CYS A 137 -18.69 0.77 -12.69
C CYS A 137 -18.74 0.04 -14.02
N PHE A 138 -17.96 0.47 -15.01
CA PHE A 138 -18.12 0.03 -16.41
C PHE A 138 -16.87 -0.58 -17.03
N ASP A 139 -15.67 -0.20 -16.58
CA ASP A 139 -14.42 -0.74 -17.13
C ASP A 139 -14.09 -2.09 -16.48
N LEU A 140 -14.62 -2.35 -15.29
CA LEU A 140 -14.48 -3.62 -14.58
C LEU A 140 -15.60 -4.60 -14.97
N ASP A 141 -15.21 -5.81 -15.35
CA ASP A 141 -16.16 -6.89 -15.60
C ASP A 141 -16.75 -7.44 -14.29
N THR A 142 -17.86 -6.84 -13.85
CA THR A 142 -18.62 -7.30 -12.68
C THR A 142 -19.37 -8.62 -12.92
N SER A 143 -19.39 -9.14 -14.15
CA SER A 143 -20.19 -10.32 -14.52
C SER A 143 -19.66 -11.62 -13.90
N HIS A 144 -18.36 -11.70 -13.66
CA HIS A 144 -17.69 -12.86 -13.06
C HIS A 144 -17.55 -12.74 -11.53
N GLY A 145 -18.34 -11.88 -10.88
CA GLY A 145 -18.28 -11.66 -9.42
C GLY A 145 -17.06 -10.87 -8.95
N GLN A 146 -16.24 -10.36 -9.88
CA GLN A 146 -15.13 -9.48 -9.52
C GLN A 146 -15.67 -8.10 -9.14
N SER A 147 -15.53 -7.79 -7.86
CA SER A 147 -15.77 -6.46 -7.32
C SER A 147 -14.52 -5.59 -7.44
N ALA A 148 -14.67 -4.27 -7.36
CA ALA A 148 -13.53 -3.34 -7.32
C ALA A 148 -12.49 -3.74 -6.25
N GLN A 149 -12.94 -4.18 -5.07
CA GLN A 149 -12.08 -4.71 -4.02
C GLN A 149 -11.24 -5.93 -4.47
N GLY A 150 -11.85 -6.86 -5.21
CA GLY A 150 -11.15 -8.05 -5.72
C GLY A 150 -10.09 -7.68 -6.76
N PHE A 151 -10.40 -6.74 -7.67
CA PHE A 151 -9.41 -6.25 -8.63
C PHE A 151 -8.24 -5.55 -7.94
N VAL A 152 -8.54 -4.68 -6.96
CA VAL A 152 -7.51 -4.01 -6.16
C VAL A 152 -6.63 -5.04 -5.46
N ALA A 153 -7.21 -6.09 -4.85
CA ALA A 153 -6.45 -7.14 -4.18
C ALA A 153 -5.51 -7.89 -5.13
N VAL A 154 -5.98 -8.29 -6.31
CA VAL A 154 -5.17 -9.01 -7.30
C VAL A 154 -4.04 -8.12 -7.84
N GLN A 155 -4.33 -6.85 -8.17
CA GLN A 155 -3.30 -5.92 -8.64
C GLN A 155 -2.28 -5.57 -7.55
N SER A 156 -2.74 -5.50 -6.29
CA SER A 156 -1.86 -5.27 -5.15
C SER A 156 -0.91 -6.44 -4.96
N ASP A 157 -1.42 -7.66 -4.98
CA ASP A 157 -0.62 -8.89 -4.90
C ASP A 157 0.42 -8.98 -6.03
N ALA A 158 0.04 -8.63 -7.27
CA ALA A 158 0.97 -8.58 -8.39
C ALA A 158 2.07 -7.51 -8.23
N ALA A 159 1.70 -6.28 -7.82
CA ALA A 159 2.65 -5.21 -7.58
C ALA A 159 3.62 -5.53 -6.44
N LEU A 160 3.13 -6.18 -5.37
CA LEU A 160 3.96 -6.60 -4.24
C LEU A 160 5.06 -7.57 -4.67
N ARG A 161 4.73 -8.55 -5.52
CA ARG A 161 5.71 -9.51 -6.06
C ARG A 161 6.76 -8.82 -6.92
N GLU A 162 6.33 -7.86 -7.73
CA GLU A 162 7.25 -7.11 -8.59
C GLU A 162 8.24 -6.27 -7.78
N VAL A 163 7.76 -5.53 -6.77
CA VAL A 163 8.63 -4.73 -5.90
C VAL A 163 9.56 -5.63 -5.08
N ALA A 164 9.04 -6.72 -4.51
CA ALA A 164 9.87 -7.67 -3.76
C ALA A 164 11.00 -8.28 -4.61
N GLY A 165 10.74 -8.58 -5.89
CA GLY A 165 11.75 -9.14 -6.80
C GLY A 165 12.83 -8.15 -7.24
N ARG A 166 12.63 -6.83 -7.07
CA ARG A 166 13.62 -5.80 -7.46
C ARG A 166 14.64 -5.51 -6.37
N TYR A 167 14.29 -5.75 -5.11
CA TYR A 167 15.08 -5.38 -3.96
C TYR A 167 15.55 -6.60 -3.17
N PRO A 168 16.81 -6.61 -2.68
CA PRO A 168 17.25 -7.63 -1.72
C PRO A 168 16.54 -7.42 -0.38
N TYR A 169 16.38 -8.50 0.39
CA TYR A 169 15.78 -8.42 1.71
C TYR A 169 16.62 -7.61 2.71
N ASP A 170 17.93 -7.87 2.77
CA ASP A 170 18.90 -7.21 3.64
C ASP A 170 20.19 -6.94 2.85
N GLU A 171 21.08 -6.14 3.41
CA GLU A 171 22.38 -5.85 2.82
C GLU A 171 23.22 -7.14 2.78
N GLU A 172 23.67 -7.53 1.59
CA GLU A 172 24.61 -8.63 1.46
C GLU A 172 26.02 -8.07 1.52
N ASN A 173 26.80 -8.49 2.53
CA ASN A 173 28.15 -8.00 2.81
C ASN A 173 29.01 -7.96 1.54
N GLY A 174 29.24 -6.77 0.99
CA GLY A 174 30.06 -6.55 -0.20
C GLY A 174 29.39 -5.77 -1.34
N ALA A 175 28.07 -5.57 -1.29
CA ALA A 175 27.40 -4.55 -2.10
C ALA A 175 27.49 -3.22 -1.35
N GLY A 176 28.13 -2.20 -1.96
CA GLY A 176 28.40 -0.92 -1.29
C GLY A 176 27.18 -0.28 -0.62
N ASP A 177 27.47 0.53 0.42
CA ASP A 177 26.59 1.24 1.38
C ASP A 177 25.33 1.97 0.83
N GLU A 178 25.01 1.88 -0.46
CA GLU A 178 23.94 2.64 -1.12
C GLU A 178 22.84 1.76 -1.76
N GLN A 179 22.82 0.44 -1.56
CA GLN A 179 21.74 -0.39 -2.10
C GLN A 179 20.51 -0.39 -1.20
N LEU A 180 19.40 0.14 -1.72
CA LEU A 180 18.10 0.10 -1.07
C LEU A 180 17.66 -1.35 -0.82
N THR A 181 17.29 -1.70 0.41
CA THR A 181 16.82 -3.04 0.78
C THR A 181 15.38 -2.99 1.27
N LEU A 182 14.65 -4.12 1.18
CA LEU A 182 13.28 -4.22 1.70
C LEU A 182 13.21 -3.89 3.21
N ARG A 183 14.28 -4.20 3.96
CA ARG A 183 14.35 -4.02 5.41
C ARG A 183 14.71 -2.59 5.83
N SER A 184 15.73 -1.97 5.24
CA SER A 184 16.22 -0.63 5.61
C SER A 184 15.55 0.49 4.79
N GLY A 185 15.11 0.18 3.57
CA GLY A 185 14.58 1.13 2.59
C GLY A 185 13.09 1.43 2.68
N GLY A 186 12.42 1.08 3.79
CA GLY A 186 10.95 1.05 3.88
C GLY A 186 10.24 2.32 3.39
N ALA A 187 10.76 3.52 3.64
CA ALA A 187 10.13 4.77 3.19
C ALA A 187 10.15 4.95 1.67
N GLN A 188 11.32 4.78 1.05
CA GLN A 188 11.47 4.92 -0.42
C GLN A 188 10.76 3.79 -1.16
N ILE A 189 10.76 2.58 -0.59
CA ILE A 189 10.05 1.42 -1.16
C ILE A 189 8.54 1.60 -1.06
N ASN A 190 8.03 2.17 0.04
CA ASN A 190 6.61 2.50 0.16
C ASN A 190 6.19 3.55 -0.87
N GLU A 191 7.01 4.57 -1.14
CA GLU A 191 6.75 5.58 -2.17
C GLU A 191 6.74 4.97 -3.58
N GLU A 192 7.69 4.10 -3.91
CA GLU A 192 7.68 3.39 -5.19
C GLU A 192 6.48 2.44 -5.31
N LEU A 193 6.16 1.71 -4.23
CA LEU A 193 5.00 0.82 -4.18
C LEU A 193 3.71 1.61 -4.38
N GLU A 194 3.56 2.75 -3.71
CA GLU A 194 2.41 3.65 -3.88
C GLU A 194 2.32 4.15 -5.33
N ALA A 195 3.42 4.64 -5.90
CA ALA A 195 3.47 5.10 -7.29
C ALA A 195 3.07 3.99 -8.28
N LYS A 196 3.58 2.77 -8.08
CA LYS A 196 3.30 1.60 -8.92
C LYS A 196 1.84 1.15 -8.78
N LEU A 197 1.31 1.12 -7.57
CA LEU A 197 -0.09 0.78 -7.33
C LEU A 197 -1.01 1.84 -7.92
N ASN A 198 -0.68 3.12 -7.77
CA ASN A 198 -1.46 4.20 -8.34
C ASN A 198 -1.44 4.19 -9.87
N GLU A 199 -0.30 3.87 -10.51
CA GLU A 199 -0.19 3.67 -11.96
C GLU A 199 -1.14 2.55 -12.44
N ARG A 200 -1.14 1.40 -11.76
CA ARG A 200 -1.99 0.24 -12.10
C ARG A 200 -3.46 0.48 -11.80
N LEU A 201 -3.79 1.10 -10.67
CA LEU A 201 -5.17 1.27 -10.19
C LEU A 201 -5.86 2.50 -10.81
N ALA A 202 -5.11 3.48 -11.29
CA ALA A 202 -5.64 4.61 -12.03
C ALA A 202 -6.39 4.16 -13.30
N MET A 203 -6.00 3.03 -13.90
CA MET A 203 -6.66 2.49 -15.08
C MET A 203 -8.17 2.26 -14.83
N ILE A 204 -8.54 1.82 -13.62
CA ILE A 204 -9.92 1.54 -13.22
C ILE A 204 -10.57 2.70 -12.43
N GLY A 205 -9.89 3.83 -12.27
CA GLY A 205 -10.43 4.98 -11.53
C GLY A 205 -10.30 4.90 -10.01
N VAL A 206 -9.42 4.04 -9.51
CA VAL A 206 -9.09 3.95 -8.07
C VAL A 206 -7.85 4.79 -7.79
N GLU A 207 -7.90 5.56 -6.71
CA GLU A 207 -6.77 6.35 -6.20
C GLU A 207 -6.27 5.72 -4.91
N VAL A 208 -4.96 5.49 -4.85
CA VAL A 208 -4.28 5.06 -3.63
C VAL A 208 -3.97 6.30 -2.79
N LEU A 209 -4.31 6.26 -1.51
CA LEU A 209 -3.98 7.31 -0.55
C LEU A 209 -2.71 6.99 0.22
N GLU A 210 -2.47 5.72 0.49
CA GLU A 210 -1.31 5.24 1.22
C GLU A 210 -1.09 3.76 0.93
N ALA A 211 0.17 3.36 0.68
CA ALA A 211 0.58 1.96 0.60
C ALA A 211 1.81 1.72 1.48
N ARG A 212 1.75 0.72 2.35
CA ARG A 212 2.86 0.40 3.26
C ARG A 212 3.07 -1.09 3.41
N LEU A 213 4.33 -1.52 3.44
CA LEU A 213 4.68 -2.85 3.91
C LEU A 213 4.38 -2.95 5.41
N ASN A 214 3.55 -3.93 5.81
CA ASN A 214 3.20 -4.16 7.22
C ASN A 214 3.87 -5.42 7.79
N TYR A 215 4.37 -6.30 6.91
CA TYR A 215 4.98 -7.55 7.27
C TYR A 215 6.13 -7.84 6.32
N LEU A 216 7.30 -8.11 6.88
CA LEU A 216 8.48 -8.49 6.13
C LEU A 216 9.32 -9.43 7.00
N ALA A 217 9.46 -10.68 6.57
CA ALA A 217 10.27 -11.68 7.26
C ALA A 217 10.86 -12.69 6.28
N TYR A 218 11.97 -13.32 6.65
CA TYR A 218 12.43 -14.52 5.94
C TYR A 218 11.38 -15.63 6.03
N ALA A 219 11.26 -16.44 4.97
CA ALA A 219 10.40 -17.61 5.02
C ALA A 219 10.89 -18.61 6.09
N PRO A 220 9.98 -19.38 6.72
CA PRO A 220 10.33 -20.33 7.79
C PRO A 220 11.44 -21.32 7.42
N GLU A 221 11.55 -21.67 6.13
CA GLU A 221 12.54 -22.59 5.57
C GLU A 221 14.00 -22.11 5.72
N ILE A 222 14.23 -20.80 5.67
CA ILE A 222 15.59 -20.22 5.71
C ILE A 222 15.85 -19.34 6.94
N ALA A 223 14.81 -18.97 7.69
CA ALA A 223 14.93 -18.01 8.79
C ALA A 223 16.00 -18.39 9.84
N ALA A 224 16.05 -19.66 10.26
CA ALA A 224 17.02 -20.14 11.23
C ALA A 224 18.47 -20.16 10.69
N VAL A 225 18.64 -20.50 9.41
CA VAL A 225 19.96 -20.54 8.74
C VAL A 225 20.47 -19.12 8.53
N MET A 226 19.61 -18.21 8.08
CA MET A 226 19.95 -16.80 7.88
C MET A 226 20.31 -16.10 9.18
N LEU A 227 19.58 -16.38 10.27
CA LEU A 227 19.93 -15.86 11.59
C LEU A 227 21.34 -16.30 12.02
N ARG A 228 21.68 -17.59 11.83
CA ARG A 228 23.04 -18.09 12.11
C ARG A 228 24.08 -17.44 11.20
N ARG A 229 23.78 -17.21 9.92
CA ARG A 229 24.65 -16.50 8.97
C ARG A 229 24.92 -15.07 9.44
N GLN A 230 23.88 -14.36 9.86
CA GLN A 230 23.97 -12.99 10.35
C GLN A 230 24.79 -12.92 11.65
N GLN A 231 24.59 -13.86 12.56
CA GLN A 231 25.39 -13.98 13.79
C GLN A 231 26.86 -14.26 13.48
N ALA A 232 27.15 -15.25 12.62
CA ALA A 232 28.51 -15.58 12.23
C ALA A 232 29.21 -14.39 11.54
N SER A 233 28.51 -13.70 10.65
CA SER A 233 29.02 -12.48 10.01
C SER A 233 29.27 -11.36 11.01
N ALA A 234 28.38 -11.15 11.96
CA ALA A 234 28.56 -10.14 13.00
C ALA A 234 29.78 -10.47 13.89
N ILE A 235 30.00 -11.75 14.21
CA ILE A 235 31.19 -12.21 14.95
C ILE A 235 32.46 -11.96 14.14
N ILE A 236 32.47 -12.28 12.84
CA ILE A 236 33.63 -12.06 11.97
C ILE A 236 33.94 -10.56 11.85
N SER A 237 32.93 -9.73 11.55
CA SER A 237 33.12 -8.27 11.45
C SER A 237 33.59 -7.65 12.77
N ALA A 238 33.07 -8.14 13.91
CA ALA A 238 33.56 -7.74 15.22
C ALA A 238 35.03 -8.14 15.40
N ARG A 239 35.42 -9.37 15.04
CA ARG A 239 36.80 -9.87 15.12
C ARG A 239 37.74 -9.10 14.20
N GLU A 240 37.33 -8.75 12.98
CA GLU A 240 38.11 -7.91 12.07
C GLU A 240 38.40 -6.54 12.68
N LYS A 241 37.39 -5.87 13.26
CA LYS A 241 37.57 -4.58 13.95
C LYS A 241 38.48 -4.70 15.17
N ILE A 242 38.39 -5.80 15.94
CA ILE A 242 39.29 -6.08 17.06
C ILE A 242 40.73 -6.21 16.56
N VAL A 243 40.96 -6.99 15.51
CA VAL A 243 42.30 -7.21 14.94
C VAL A 243 42.87 -5.92 14.35
N GLU A 244 42.07 -5.12 13.64
CA GLU A 244 42.49 -3.82 13.10
C GLU A 244 42.90 -2.86 14.21
N GLY A 245 42.08 -2.77 15.27
CA GLY A 245 42.39 -2.02 16.48
C GLY A 245 43.68 -2.50 17.15
N ALA A 246 43.86 -3.82 17.31
CA ALA A 246 45.04 -4.41 17.92
C ALA A 246 46.32 -4.15 17.10
N VAL A 247 46.29 -4.32 15.78
CA VAL A 247 47.43 -4.01 14.90
C VAL A 247 47.79 -2.52 14.99
N SER A 248 46.79 -1.64 15.04
CA SER A 248 46.99 -0.21 15.25
C SER A 248 47.66 0.08 16.60
N MET A 249 47.19 -0.53 17.69
CA MET A 249 47.78 -0.41 19.02
C MET A 249 49.24 -0.91 19.09
N VAL A 250 49.53 -2.08 18.51
CA VAL A 250 50.89 -2.64 18.46
C VAL A 250 51.83 -1.75 17.65
N LYS A 251 51.37 -1.21 16.51
CA LYS A 251 52.13 -0.28 15.69
C LYS A 251 52.48 0.99 16.47
N MET A 252 51.52 1.57 17.20
CA MET A 252 51.76 2.75 18.05
C MET A 252 52.76 2.45 19.17
N ALA A 253 52.61 1.33 19.87
CA ALA A 253 53.50 0.94 20.97
C ALA A 253 54.96 0.75 20.52
N LEU A 254 55.18 0.03 19.42
CA LEU A 254 56.52 -0.16 18.85
C LEU A 254 57.16 1.16 18.41
N THR A 255 56.38 2.03 17.76
CA THR A 255 56.87 3.34 17.31
C THR A 255 57.31 4.21 18.49
N SER A 256 56.56 4.18 19.60
CA SER A 256 56.93 4.91 20.82
C SER A 256 58.19 4.33 21.48
N LEU A 257 58.30 3.01 21.59
CA LEU A 257 59.48 2.35 22.18
C LEU A 257 60.78 2.62 21.41
N GLU A 258 60.70 2.67 20.07
CA GLU A 258 61.84 3.05 19.22
C GLU A 258 62.21 4.53 19.37
N LYS A 259 61.21 5.42 19.50
CA LYS A 259 61.43 6.86 19.65
C LYS A 259 62.06 7.23 20.99
N ASP A 260 61.69 6.53 22.05
CA ASP A 260 62.17 6.78 23.41
C ASP A 260 63.50 6.04 23.72
N ASP A 261 64.10 5.36 22.73
CA ASP A 261 65.34 4.56 22.80
C ASP A 261 65.39 3.57 23.98
N VAL A 262 64.22 3.07 24.40
CA VAL A 262 64.09 2.18 25.57
C VAL A 262 64.66 0.78 25.26
N VAL A 263 64.54 0.32 24.01
CA VAL A 263 65.02 -1.02 23.57
C VAL A 263 65.46 -1.01 22.10
N LYS A 264 66.65 -1.55 21.80
CA LYS A 264 67.07 -1.89 20.43
C LYS A 264 66.50 -3.24 20.01
N LEU A 265 65.47 -3.22 19.16
CA LEU A 265 64.79 -4.41 18.65
C LEU A 265 65.47 -4.89 17.36
N ASP A 266 66.02 -6.11 17.36
CA ASP A 266 66.31 -6.82 16.11
C ASP A 266 65.00 -7.27 15.42
N ASN A 267 65.08 -7.67 14.15
CA ASN A 267 63.90 -8.06 13.37
C ASN A 267 63.16 -9.28 13.96
N ASP A 268 63.88 -10.24 14.54
CA ASP A 268 63.31 -11.46 15.14
C ASP A 268 62.61 -11.14 16.47
N ARG A 269 63.22 -10.30 17.33
CA ARG A 269 62.64 -9.82 18.58
C ARG A 269 61.41 -8.96 18.35
N ARG A 270 61.41 -8.15 17.30
CA ARG A 270 60.24 -7.35 16.88
C ARG A 270 59.09 -8.26 16.46
N ALA A 271 59.35 -9.28 15.65
CA ALA A 271 58.33 -10.24 15.24
C ALA A 271 57.74 -11.01 16.44
N ALA A 272 58.59 -11.43 17.39
CA ALA A 272 58.17 -12.09 18.61
C ALA A 272 57.28 -11.18 19.50
N MET A 273 57.65 -9.91 19.68
CA MET A 273 56.82 -8.94 20.42
C MET A 273 55.48 -8.67 19.74
N VAL A 274 55.46 -8.50 18.42
CA VAL A 274 54.19 -8.31 17.66
C VAL A 274 53.27 -9.51 17.86
N GLY A 275 53.80 -10.73 17.72
CA GLY A 275 53.03 -11.95 17.94
C GLY A 275 52.45 -12.02 19.36
N ASN A 276 53.28 -11.81 20.38
CA ASN A 276 52.84 -11.87 21.78
C ASN A 276 51.80 -10.78 22.10
N LEU A 277 52.00 -9.56 21.62
CA LEU A 277 51.05 -8.47 21.84
C LEU A 277 49.73 -8.71 21.11
N LEU A 278 49.75 -9.22 19.88
CA LEU A 278 48.52 -9.55 19.14
C LEU A 278 47.75 -10.69 19.83
N VAL A 279 48.43 -11.71 20.34
CA VAL A 279 47.78 -12.79 21.09
C VAL A 279 47.13 -12.26 22.38
N VAL A 280 47.79 -11.34 23.09
CA VAL A 280 47.25 -10.72 24.32
C VAL A 280 46.08 -9.76 24.02
N LEU A 281 46.17 -8.98 22.93
CA LEU A 281 45.16 -7.98 22.58
C LEU A 281 43.92 -8.58 21.88
N CYS A 282 44.10 -9.64 21.09
CA CYS A 282 43.02 -10.32 20.38
C CYS A 282 42.50 -11.57 21.11
N GLY A 283 43.12 -11.95 22.24
CA GLY A 283 42.69 -13.07 23.07
C GLY A 283 41.41 -12.72 23.84
N ASP A 284 40.44 -13.63 23.84
CA ASP A 284 39.18 -13.48 24.58
C ASP A 284 39.36 -13.66 26.11
N ASP A 285 40.50 -14.23 26.55
CA ASP A 285 40.86 -14.43 27.96
C ASP A 285 41.86 -13.38 28.46
N ALA A 286 41.68 -12.89 29.69
CA ALA A 286 42.62 -12.00 30.34
C ALA A 286 43.99 -12.69 30.48
N ALA A 287 45.03 -12.11 29.87
CA ALA A 287 46.37 -12.66 29.88
C ALA A 287 46.84 -12.93 31.31
N THR A 288 47.11 -14.20 31.63
CA THR A 288 47.74 -14.58 32.88
C THR A 288 49.23 -14.23 32.80
N PRO A 289 49.75 -13.36 33.67
CA PRO A 289 51.15 -12.95 33.60
C PRO A 289 52.04 -14.15 33.92
N VAL A 290 52.82 -14.59 32.94
CA VAL A 290 53.91 -15.56 33.18
C VAL A 290 55.11 -14.74 33.63
N VAL A 291 55.28 -14.63 34.95
CA VAL A 291 56.48 -14.00 35.51
C VAL A 291 57.63 -14.97 35.30
N ASP A 292 58.58 -14.59 34.45
CA ASP A 292 59.81 -15.35 34.23
C ASP A 292 60.71 -15.18 35.47
N ALA A 293 60.54 -16.08 36.44
CA ALA A 293 61.38 -16.17 37.62
C ALA A 293 62.65 -16.99 37.29
N SER A 294 63.47 -16.48 36.38
CA SER A 294 64.83 -16.98 36.14
C SER A 294 65.84 -15.94 36.62
N LEU A 295 66.11 -15.96 37.93
CA LEU A 295 67.23 -15.31 38.60
C LEU A 295 67.83 -16.27 39.64
#